data_AF-A0A327P9L9-F1
#
_entry.id   AF-A0A327P9L9-F1
#
_cell.length_a   1.000
_cell.length_b   1.000
_cell.length_c   1.000
_cell.angle_alpha   90.00
_cell.angle_beta   90.00
_cell.angle_gamma   90.00
#
_symmetry.space_group_name_H-M   'P 1'
#
loop_
_entity.id
_entity.type
_entity.pdbx_description
1 polymer ?
#
loop_
_entity_poly.entity_id
_entity_poly.type
_entity_poly.pdbx_seq_one_letter_code
_entity_poly.pdbx_strand_id
1 'polypeptide(L)'
;MILSLPTSYDLSKSNMKKMKINPRYEIIIYWSEEDQAFIAEVPELAGCLADGESYSEALSNVEIVIAEWIETAKSLGRSIPVPKGKLMHA
;
A
#
# COMPACT_ATOMS: atom_id res chain seq x y z
N MET A 1 -37.21 29.22 24.46
CA MET A 1 -36.72 27.84 24.29
C MET A 1 -36.15 27.74 22.88
N ILE A 2 -34.89 28.14 22.71
CA ILE A 2 -34.21 28.15 21.42
C ILE A 2 -33.17 27.04 21.47
N LEU A 3 -33.35 26.00 20.67
CA LEU A 3 -32.39 24.92 20.49
C LEU A 3 -31.24 25.45 19.63
N SER A 4 -30.15 25.92 20.26
CA SER A 4 -28.91 26.21 19.56
C SER A 4 -28.27 24.88 19.11
N LEU A 5 -28.35 24.62 17.81
CA LEU A 5 -27.57 23.56 17.16
C LEU A 5 -26.08 23.77 17.47
N PRO A 6 -25.31 22.71 17.83
CA PRO A 6 -23.87 22.84 17.94
C PRO A 6 -23.26 23.08 16.56
N THR A 7 -22.80 24.31 16.36
CA THR A 7 -21.93 24.78 15.25
C THR A 7 -20.54 24.15 15.37
N SER A 8 -20.40 22.86 15.03
CA SER A 8 -19.11 22.22 14.71
C SER A 8 -19.26 20.75 14.29
N TYR A 9 -20.17 20.47 13.35
CA TYR A 9 -19.97 19.28 12.51
C TYR A 9 -18.91 19.62 11.47
N ASP A 10 -17.66 19.34 11.83
CA ASP A 10 -16.47 19.65 11.05
C ASP A 10 -16.42 18.80 9.76
N LEU A 11 -16.72 19.44 8.63
CA LEU A 11 -16.60 18.90 7.27
C LEU A 11 -15.13 18.61 6.85
N SER A 12 -14.14 18.76 7.74
CA SER A 12 -12.75 18.34 7.48
C SER A 12 -12.48 16.85 7.77
N LYS A 13 -13.36 16.15 8.50
CA LYS A 13 -13.17 14.73 8.86
C LYS A 13 -13.84 13.73 7.92
N SER A 14 -14.52 14.18 6.88
CA SER A 14 -15.17 13.31 5.88
C SER A 14 -14.21 12.76 4.83
N ASN A 15 -12.96 13.24 4.76
CA ASN A 15 -11.95 12.76 3.80
C ASN A 15 -10.73 12.07 4.44
N MET A 16 -10.72 11.89 5.77
CA MET A 16 -9.61 11.26 6.52
C MET A 16 -9.91 9.81 6.92
N LYS A 17 -10.69 9.10 6.09
CA LYS A 17 -10.45 7.68 5.86
C LYS A 17 -9.78 7.59 4.49
N LYS A 18 -8.57 8.15 4.35
CA LYS A 18 -7.56 7.50 3.51
C LYS A 18 -7.51 6.10 4.09
N MET A 19 -8.27 5.18 3.51
CA MET A 19 -8.31 3.80 3.93
C MET A 19 -6.86 3.35 3.81
N LYS A 20 -6.15 3.32 4.94
CA LYS A 20 -4.94 2.55 5.08
C LYS A 20 -5.39 1.12 4.84
N ILE A 21 -5.47 0.75 3.57
CA ILE A 21 -5.41 -0.64 3.20
C ILE A 21 -4.00 -0.99 3.69
N ASN A 22 -3.94 -1.73 4.79
CA ASN A 22 -2.74 -2.42 5.21
C ASN A 22 -2.88 -3.82 4.63
N PRO A 23 -2.71 -3.99 3.30
CA PRO A 23 -2.80 -5.31 2.75
C PRO A 23 -1.62 -6.11 3.30
N ARG A 24 -1.92 -7.30 3.83
CA ARG A 24 -0.93 -8.15 4.49
C ARG A 24 -0.20 -9.01 3.47
N TYR A 25 0.22 -8.41 2.36
CA TYR A 25 0.98 -9.10 1.34
C TYR A 25 2.39 -9.38 1.84
N GLU A 26 2.98 -10.45 1.33
CA GLU A 26 4.40 -10.71 1.52
C GLU A 26 5.23 -9.71 0.71
N ILE A 27 6.25 -9.14 1.37
CA ILE A 27 7.22 -8.23 0.77
C ILE A 27 8.57 -8.91 0.87
N ILE A 28 9.22 -9.12 -0.27
CA ILE A 28 10.57 -9.65 -0.36
C ILE A 28 11.49 -8.47 -0.62
N ILE A 29 12.48 -8.25 0.26
CA ILE A 29 13.48 -7.20 0.08
C ILE A 29 14.86 -7.83 -0.09
N TYR A 30 15.56 -7.46 -1.16
CA TYR A 30 16.90 -7.94 -1.47
C TYR A 30 17.75 -6.83 -2.09
N TRP A 31 19.07 -6.99 -2.05
CA TRP A 31 20.00 -6.08 -2.72
C TRP A 31 20.14 -6.46 -4.20
N SER A 32 19.97 -5.48 -5.10
CA SER A 32 20.25 -5.62 -6.53
C SER A 32 21.59 -4.97 -6.85
N GLU A 33 22.54 -5.77 -7.33
CA GLU A 33 23.82 -5.24 -7.84
C GLU A 33 23.64 -4.48 -9.16
N GLU A 34 22.60 -4.77 -9.94
CA GLU A 34 22.33 -4.08 -11.21
C GLU A 34 21.82 -2.66 -10.96
N ASP A 35 20.90 -2.51 -10.01
CA ASP A 35 20.29 -1.22 -9.67
C ASP A 35 21.06 -0.46 -8.57
N GLN A 36 22.04 -1.13 -7.93
CA GLN A 36 22.77 -0.62 -6.76
C GLN A 36 21.79 -0.12 -5.66
N ALA A 37 20.71 -0.87 -5.45
CA ALA A 37 19.62 -0.49 -4.56
C ALA A 37 18.97 -1.72 -3.89
N PHE A 38 18.25 -1.48 -2.79
CA PHE A 38 17.34 -2.47 -2.23
C PHE A 38 16.06 -2.52 -3.04
N ILE A 39 15.74 -3.68 -3.58
CA ILE A 39 14.51 -3.94 -4.32
C ILE A 39 13.53 -4.62 -3.37
N ALA A 40 12.34 -4.03 -3.24
CA ALA A 40 11.19 -4.56 -2.54
C ALA A 40 10.13 -4.98 -3.56
N GLU A 41 9.80 -6.27 -3.59
CA GLU A 41 8.77 -6.81 -4.47
C GLU A 41 7.65 -7.50 -3.71
N VAL A 42 6.47 -7.52 -4.33
CA VAL A 42 5.27 -8.19 -3.80
C VAL A 42 4.85 -9.29 -4.77
N PRO A 43 5.29 -10.54 -4.59
CA PRO A 43 5.07 -11.62 -5.55
C PRO A 43 3.59 -11.87 -5.89
N GLU A 44 2.69 -11.55 -4.95
CA GLU A 44 1.25 -11.70 -5.12
C GLU A 44 0.64 -10.65 -6.05
N LEU A 45 1.28 -9.48 -6.17
CA LEU A 45 0.87 -8.38 -7.01
C LEU A 45 1.82 -8.27 -8.20
N ALA A 46 1.45 -8.91 -9.31
CA ALA A 46 2.30 -8.95 -10.50
C ALA A 46 2.76 -7.54 -10.92
N GLY A 47 4.08 -7.35 -10.99
CA GLY A 47 4.73 -6.08 -11.35
C GLY A 47 4.76 -5.02 -10.26
N CYS A 48 4.38 -5.34 -9.02
CA CYS A 48 4.49 -4.44 -7.88
C CYS A 48 5.91 -4.53 -7.28
N LEU A 49 6.77 -3.61 -7.69
CA LEU A 49 8.15 -3.47 -7.24
C LEU A 49 8.43 -2.02 -6.86
N ALA A 50 9.33 -1.83 -5.91
CA ALA A 50 9.89 -0.53 -5.58
C ALA A 50 11.36 -0.68 -5.15
N ASP A 51 12.16 0.34 -5.41
CA ASP A 51 13.56 0.43 -5.02
C ASP A 51 13.77 1.42 -3.86
N GLY A 52 14.93 1.35 -3.22
CA GLY A 52 15.38 2.33 -2.23
C GLY A 52 16.84 2.14 -1.86
N GLU A 53 17.48 3.21 -1.35
CA GLU A 53 18.88 3.18 -0.92
C GLU A 53 19.05 2.40 0.40
N SER A 54 17.95 2.14 1.11
CA SER A 54 17.93 1.35 2.34
C SER A 54 16.72 0.42 2.42
N TYR A 55 16.80 -0.61 3.27
CA TYR A 55 15.66 -1.49 3.58
C TYR A 55 14.40 -0.71 3.98
N SER A 56 14.54 0.33 4.80
CA SER A 56 13.41 1.14 5.26
C SER A 56 12.78 1.95 4.13
N GLU A 57 13.62 2.46 3.22
CA GLU A 57 13.16 3.23 2.08
C GLU A 57 12.45 2.32 1.07
N ALA A 58 13.05 1.20 0.70
CA ALA A 58 12.43 0.22 -0.18
C ALA A 58 11.07 -0.26 0.37
N LEU A 59 10.99 -0.49 1.69
CA LEU A 59 9.72 -0.81 2.36
C LEU A 59 8.70 0.34 2.27
N SER A 60 9.11 1.58 2.50
CA SER A 60 8.21 2.74 2.43
C SER A 60 7.69 2.96 1.01
N ASN A 61 8.57 2.78 0.02
CA ASN A 61 8.24 2.95 -1.40
C ASN A 61 7.30 1.84 -1.87
N VAL A 62 7.54 0.58 -1.49
CA VAL A 62 6.65 -0.52 -1.89
C VAL A 62 5.25 -0.38 -1.27
N GLU A 63 5.13 0.14 -0.04
CA GLU A 63 3.82 0.42 0.56
C GLU A 63 2.99 1.41 -0.28
N ILE A 64 3.64 2.40 -0.88
CA ILE A 64 3.01 3.36 -1.80
C ILE A 64 2.60 2.66 -3.09
N VAL A 65 3.52 1.93 -3.72
CA VAL A 65 3.26 1.23 -4.98
C VAL A 65 2.13 0.20 -4.83
N ILE A 66 2.04 -0.50 -3.71
CA ILE A 66 0.93 -1.42 -3.41
C ILE A 66 -0.41 -0.67 -3.41
N ALA A 67 -0.48 0.50 -2.77
CA ALA A 67 -1.71 1.28 -2.72
C ALA A 67 -2.14 1.73 -4.13
N GLU A 68 -1.20 2.22 -4.93
CA GLU A 68 -1.42 2.64 -6.32
C GLU A 68 -1.83 1.47 -7.22
N TRP A 69 -1.20 0.30 -7.05
CA TRP A 69 -1.54 -0.92 -7.78
C TRP A 69 -2.98 -1.33 -7.48
N ILE A 70 -3.39 -1.32 -6.21
CA ILE A 70 -4.76 -1.67 -5.78
C ILE A 70 -5.78 -0.67 -6.34
N GLU A 71 -5.48 0.63 -6.27
CA GLU A 71 -6.34 1.68 -6.81
C GLU A 71 -6.52 1.53 -8.32
N THR A 72 -5.42 1.28 -9.04
CA THR A 72 -5.42 1.04 -10.48
C THR A 72 -6.23 -0.22 -10.82
N ALA A 73 -6.03 -1.32 -10.08
CA ALA A 73 -6.78 -2.55 -10.27
C ALA A 73 -8.28 -2.33 -10.09
N LYS A 74 -8.70 -1.54 -9.09
CA LYS A 74 -10.12 -1.18 -8.88
C LYS A 74 -10.68 -0.36 -10.04
N SER A 75 -9.97 0.67 -10.48
CA SER A 75 -10.39 1.53 -11.59
C SER A 75 -10.51 0.75 -12.90
N LEU A 76 -9.68 -0.27 -13.10
CA LEU A 76 -9.73 -1.15 -14.27
C LEU A 76 -10.70 -2.34 -14.11
N GLY A 77 -11.39 -2.47 -12.97
CA GLY A 77 -12.27 -3.60 -12.68
C GLY A 77 -11.55 -4.95 -12.60
N ARG A 78 -10.23 -4.95 -12.33
CA ARG A 78 -9.43 -6.17 -12.15
C ARG A 78 -9.65 -6.75 -10.76
N SER A 79 -9.61 -8.08 -10.67
CA SER A 79 -9.62 -8.79 -9.39
C SER A 79 -8.34 -8.49 -8.62
N ILE A 80 -8.47 -8.05 -7.37
CA ILE A 80 -7.33 -7.89 -6.46
C ILE A 80 -7.01 -9.24 -5.81
N PRO A 81 -5.78 -9.75 -5.94
CA PRO A 81 -5.35 -10.98 -5.27
C PRO A 81 -5.55 -10.89 -3.75
N VAL A 82 -5.96 -11.99 -3.12
CA VAL A 82 -6.06 -12.04 -1.66
C VAL A 82 -4.68 -12.37 -1.08
N PRO A 83 -4.18 -11.64 -0.06
CA PRO A 83 -2.91 -11.95 0.58
C PRO A 83 -2.87 -13.39 1.10
N LYS A 84 -1.88 -14.17 0.66
CA LYS A 84 -1.68 -15.57 1.04
C LYS A 84 -0.88 -15.73 2.34
N GLY A 85 -0.23 -14.66 2.80
CA GLY A 85 0.70 -14.72 3.92
C GLY A 85 2.03 -15.36 3.49
N LYS A 86 2.78 -15.90 4.46
CA LYS A 86 4.12 -16.46 4.21
C LYS A 86 4.09 -17.50 3.08
N LEU A 87 4.76 -17.24 1.95
CA LEU A 87 5.01 -18.26 0.95
C LEU A 87 5.96 -19.30 1.55
N MET A 88 5.47 -20.53 1.61
CA MET A 88 6.26 -21.67 2.05
C MET A 88 7.15 -22.06 0.87
N HIS A 89 8.29 -21.39 0.72
CA HIS A 89 9.34 -21.82 -0.20
C HIS A 89 9.93 -23.11 0.38
N ALA A 90 9.70 -24.22 -0.32
CA ALA A 90 10.26 -25.54 -0.03
C ALA A 90 11.68 -25.65 -0.60
#